data_AF-A0AAW2NDB7-F1
#
_entry.id   AF-A0AAW2NDB7-F1
#
_cell.length_a   1.000
_cell.length_b   1.000
_cell.length_c   1.000
_cell.angle_alpha   90.00
_cell.angle_beta   90.00
_cell.angle_gamma   90.00
#
_symmetry.space_group_name_H-M   'P 1'
#
loop_
_entity.id
_entity.type
_entity.pdbx_description
1 polymer ?
#
loop_
_entity_poly.entity_id
_entity_poly.type
_entity_poly.pdbx_seq_one_letter_code
_entity_poly.pdbx_strand_id
1 'polypeptide(L)'
;MMASEKEIFSLTGPTFLTSIDWNNSHHRRSVAASLVQGVYTMERDRQQNRPDHQALAPPWWQFFNFKLNQILVDNHDLSYFGAIYEFNSLYPYHSYSGQRPPQYVIAFRAPSRSLATGSRTSSSISISCSIISTTAPVIK
;
A
#
# COMPACT_ATOMS: atom_id res chain seq x y z
N MET A 1 -13.00 -10.61 17.98
CA MET A 1 -12.39 -9.28 18.20
C MET A 1 -12.83 -8.38 17.06
N MET A 2 -13.31 -7.17 17.34
CA MET A 2 -13.72 -6.22 16.29
C MET A 2 -12.50 -5.62 15.59
N ALA A 3 -12.62 -5.32 14.30
CA ALA A 3 -11.60 -4.59 13.56
C ALA A 3 -11.40 -3.19 14.16
N SER A 4 -10.16 -2.72 14.23
CA SER A 4 -9.89 -1.31 14.55
C SER A 4 -10.33 -0.45 13.37
N GLU A 5 -10.88 0.74 13.61
CA GLU A 5 -11.25 1.71 12.57
C GLU A 5 -10.09 1.99 11.59
N LYS A 6 -8.84 1.89 12.07
CA LYS A 6 -7.60 2.05 11.28
C LYS A 6 -7.37 0.97 10.22
N GLU A 7 -8.04 -0.17 10.31
CA GLU A 7 -7.98 -1.24 9.31
C GLU A 7 -9.02 -1.02 8.21
N ILE A 8 -10.04 -0.22 8.49
CA ILE A 8 -11.18 -0.02 7.61
C ILE A 8 -10.83 1.12 6.65
N PHE A 9 -10.60 0.77 5.39
CA PHE A 9 -10.26 1.71 4.33
C PHE A 9 -11.29 2.84 4.18
N SER A 10 -12.59 2.55 4.30
CA SER A 10 -13.62 3.58 4.17
C SER A 10 -13.60 4.63 5.29
N LEU A 11 -12.96 4.33 6.43
CA LEU A 11 -12.88 5.25 7.57
C LEU A 11 -11.57 6.04 7.60
N THR A 12 -10.45 5.40 7.22
CA THR A 12 -9.10 5.98 7.39
C THR A 12 -8.29 6.07 6.11
N GLY A 13 -8.80 5.47 5.03
CA GLY A 13 -8.19 5.56 3.71
C GLY A 13 -8.42 6.94 3.08
N PRO A 14 -7.56 7.32 2.12
CA PRO A 14 -7.67 8.56 1.35
C PRO A 14 -8.80 8.52 0.30
N THR A 15 -10.04 8.31 0.74
CA THR A 15 -11.23 8.16 -0.13
C THR A 15 -11.56 9.41 -0.95
N PHE A 16 -11.04 10.58 -0.55
CA PHE A 16 -11.15 11.83 -1.29
C PHE A 16 -10.25 11.89 -2.55
N LEU A 17 -9.26 11.00 -2.69
CA LEU A 17 -8.34 10.96 -3.84
C LEU A 17 -8.92 10.14 -5.00
N THR A 18 -10.05 10.57 -5.55
CA THR A 18 -10.73 9.87 -6.67
C THR A 18 -10.00 10.01 -8.01
N SER A 19 -9.14 11.02 -8.16
CA SER A 19 -8.28 11.21 -9.34
C SER A 19 -6.83 11.43 -8.91
N ILE A 20 -5.92 10.61 -9.45
CA ILE A 20 -4.51 10.58 -9.07
C ILE A 20 -3.68 11.35 -10.07
N ASP A 21 -3.15 12.50 -9.64
CA ASP A 21 -2.06 13.17 -10.32
C ASP A 21 -0.72 12.54 -9.92
N TRP A 22 -0.14 11.72 -10.79
CA TRP A 22 1.16 11.08 -10.55
C TRP A 22 2.34 12.05 -10.56
N ASN A 23 2.18 13.28 -11.03
CA ASN A 23 3.20 14.33 -10.91
C ASN A 23 3.18 14.99 -9.52
N ASN A 24 2.06 14.92 -8.81
CA ASN A 24 1.90 15.47 -7.47
C ASN A 24 2.51 14.56 -6.39
N SER A 25 3.49 15.09 -5.65
CA SER A 25 4.19 14.37 -4.58
C SER A 25 3.29 13.98 -3.41
N HIS A 26 2.23 14.72 -3.13
CA HIS A 26 1.25 14.38 -2.10
C HIS A 26 0.39 13.20 -2.51
N HIS A 27 -0.08 13.16 -3.76
CA HIS A 27 -0.87 12.04 -4.26
C HIS A 27 -0.03 10.76 -4.26
N ARG A 28 1.22 10.82 -4.77
CA ARG A 28 2.14 9.67 -4.72
C ARG A 28 2.38 9.16 -3.29
N ARG A 29 2.57 10.06 -2.32
CA ARG A 29 2.73 9.68 -0.90
C ARG A 29 1.47 9.03 -0.34
N SER A 30 0.28 9.56 -0.62
CA SER A 30 -0.97 8.99 -0.15
C SER A 30 -1.23 7.60 -0.73
N VAL A 31 -0.96 7.38 -2.03
CA VAL A 31 -1.04 6.06 -2.65
C VAL A 31 -0.05 5.10 -1.99
N ALA A 32 1.21 5.52 -1.85
CA ALA A 32 2.25 4.69 -1.24
C ALA A 32 1.92 4.31 0.22
N ALA A 33 1.38 5.26 1.00
CA ALA A 33 0.92 5.01 2.36
C ALA A 33 -0.25 4.02 2.40
N SER A 34 -1.19 4.13 1.45
CA SER A 34 -2.32 3.21 1.35
C SER A 34 -1.86 1.78 1.04
N LEU A 35 -0.91 1.61 0.11
CA LEU A 35 -0.34 0.30 -0.22
C LEU A 35 0.40 -0.33 0.97
N VAL A 36 1.19 0.45 1.72
CA VAL A 36 1.84 -0.03 2.96
C VAL A 36 0.80 -0.43 4.01
N GLN A 37 -0.26 0.35 4.17
CA GLN A 37 -1.35 0.03 5.10
C GLN A 37 -2.12 -1.23 4.67
N GLY A 38 -2.21 -1.51 3.36
CA GLY A 38 -2.66 -2.78 2.82
C GLY A 38 -1.84 -3.96 3.33
N VAL A 39 -0.50 -3.86 3.39
CA VAL A 39 0.39 -4.90 3.95
C VAL A 39 0.12 -5.12 5.45
N TYR A 40 0.03 -4.04 6.23
CA TYR A 40 -0.31 -4.15 7.67
C TYR A 40 -1.67 -4.82 7.87
N THR A 41 -2.65 -4.51 7.03
CA THR A 41 -4.00 -5.07 7.11
C THR A 41 -4.03 -6.53 6.69
N MET A 42 -3.26 -6.94 5.66
CA MET A 42 -3.11 -8.35 5.27
C MET A 42 -2.51 -9.20 6.38
N GLU A 43 -1.44 -8.73 7.03
CA GLU A 43 -0.85 -9.44 8.18
C GLU A 43 -1.86 -9.58 9.31
N ARG A 44 -2.71 -8.57 9.52
CA ARG A 44 -3.74 -8.63 10.55
C ARG A 44 -4.91 -9.54 10.18
N ASP A 45 -5.32 -9.55 8.91
CA ASP A 45 -6.31 -10.49 8.38
C ASP A 45 -5.81 -11.94 8.60
N ARG A 46 -4.51 -12.20 8.35
CA ARG A 46 -3.85 -13.47 8.64
C ARG A 46 -3.87 -13.82 10.12
N GLN A 47 -3.44 -12.90 11.00
CA GLN A 47 -3.42 -13.10 12.45
C GLN A 47 -4.80 -13.39 13.04
N GLN A 48 -5.85 -12.84 12.43
CA GLN A 48 -7.24 -13.03 12.86
C GLN A 48 -7.94 -14.18 12.11
N ASN A 49 -7.24 -14.90 11.24
CA ASN A 49 -7.79 -15.94 10.37
C ASN A 49 -9.04 -15.48 9.61
N ARG A 50 -9.03 -14.24 9.11
CA ARG A 50 -10.15 -13.70 8.33
C ARG A 50 -10.17 -14.39 6.96
N PRO A 51 -11.28 -15.02 6.57
CA PRO A 51 -11.43 -15.57 5.23
C PRO A 51 -11.52 -14.44 4.20
N ASP A 52 -11.25 -14.73 2.92
CA ASP A 52 -11.18 -13.73 1.84
C ASP A 52 -12.41 -12.81 1.76
N HIS A 53 -13.61 -13.35 2.01
CA HIS A 53 -14.85 -12.57 1.99
C HIS A 53 -15.00 -11.57 3.16
N GLN A 54 -14.16 -11.69 4.18
CA GLN A 54 -14.06 -10.78 5.33
C GLN A 54 -12.72 -10.03 5.37
N ALA A 55 -11.86 -10.20 4.36
CA ALA A 55 -10.58 -9.53 4.30
C ALA A 55 -10.77 -8.02 4.20
N LEU A 56 -10.10 -7.27 5.06
CA LEU A 56 -10.14 -5.80 5.08
C LEU A 56 -9.03 -5.18 4.24
N ALA A 57 -8.03 -5.98 3.87
CA ALA A 57 -6.89 -5.51 3.11
C ALA A 57 -7.21 -5.07 1.65
N PRO A 58 -8.06 -5.76 0.86
CA PRO A 58 -8.22 -5.47 -0.57
C PRO A 58 -8.54 -4.02 -0.96
N PRO A 59 -9.42 -3.30 -0.25
CA PRO A 59 -9.72 -1.91 -0.55
C PRO A 59 -8.50 -0.97 -0.58
N TRP A 60 -7.45 -1.27 0.20
CA TRP A 60 -6.24 -0.43 0.30
C TRP A 60 -5.44 -0.30 -1.01
N TRP A 61 -5.53 -1.28 -1.91
CA TRP A 61 -4.88 -1.19 -3.23
C TRP A 61 -5.89 -1.11 -4.38
N GLN A 62 -7.06 -1.74 -4.24
CA GLN A 62 -8.09 -1.75 -5.29
C GLN A 62 -8.62 -0.34 -5.60
N PHE A 63 -8.77 0.53 -4.59
CA PHE A 63 -9.21 1.91 -4.78
C PHE A 63 -8.29 2.71 -5.73
N PHE A 64 -7.00 2.35 -5.75
CA PHE A 64 -5.99 3.00 -6.59
C PHE A 64 -5.67 2.24 -7.87
N ASN A 65 -6.56 1.32 -8.28
CA ASN A 65 -6.41 0.48 -9.48
C ASN A 65 -5.16 -0.41 -9.45
N PHE A 66 -4.72 -0.82 -8.27
CA PHE A 66 -3.71 -1.87 -8.14
C PHE A 66 -4.37 -3.23 -7.95
N LYS A 67 -3.62 -4.29 -8.27
CA LYS A 67 -3.88 -5.67 -7.86
C LYS A 67 -2.70 -6.19 -7.05
N LEU A 68 -2.98 -7.08 -6.10
CA LEU A 68 -1.94 -7.81 -5.39
C LEU A 68 -1.34 -8.85 -6.34
N ASN A 69 -0.04 -8.74 -6.63
CA ASN A 69 0.68 -9.67 -7.49
C ASN A 69 1.38 -10.76 -6.66
N GLN A 70 2.03 -10.37 -5.56
CA GLN A 70 2.76 -11.31 -4.71
C GLN A 70 2.79 -10.82 -3.25
N ILE A 71 2.63 -11.72 -2.29
CA ILE A 71 2.88 -11.45 -0.87
C ILE A 71 4.32 -11.86 -0.54
N LEU A 72 5.03 -11.02 0.22
CA LEU A 72 6.36 -11.31 0.74
C LEU A 72 6.24 -11.84 2.17
N VAL A 73 6.66 -13.09 2.37
CA VAL A 73 6.48 -13.85 3.61
C VAL A 73 7.84 -14.13 4.24
N ASP A 74 7.97 -13.91 5.55
CA ASP A 74 9.17 -14.25 6.30
C ASP A 74 9.20 -15.76 6.56
N ASN A 75 10.31 -16.42 6.23
CA ASN A 75 10.42 -17.88 6.36
C ASN A 75 10.54 -18.37 7.81
N HIS A 76 10.80 -17.48 8.79
CA HIS A 76 10.97 -17.87 10.19
C HIS A 76 9.63 -17.94 10.94
N ASP A 77 8.77 -16.93 10.77
CA ASP A 77 7.50 -16.80 11.51
C ASP A 77 6.26 -16.79 10.61
N LEU A 78 6.45 -16.95 9.29
CA LEU A 78 5.40 -16.92 8.27
C LEU A 78 4.61 -15.60 8.25
N SER A 79 5.19 -14.52 8.80
CA SER A 79 4.54 -13.21 8.81
C SER A 79 4.65 -12.52 7.46
N TYR A 80 3.64 -11.72 7.11
CA TYR A 80 3.68 -10.90 5.91
C TYR A 80 4.48 -9.63 6.22
N PHE A 81 5.65 -9.50 5.59
CA PHE A 81 6.52 -8.33 5.75
C PHE A 81 6.45 -7.36 4.58
N GLY A 82 5.84 -7.76 3.47
CA GLY A 82 5.69 -6.91 2.30
C GLY A 82 4.76 -7.48 1.23
N ALA A 83 4.59 -6.72 0.16
CA ALA A 83 3.82 -7.14 -1.01
C ALA A 83 4.31 -6.43 -2.28
N ILE A 84 4.11 -7.09 -3.41
CA ILE A 84 4.27 -6.54 -4.75
C ILE A 84 2.86 -6.29 -5.30
N TYR A 85 2.60 -5.04 -5.65
CA TYR A 85 1.38 -4.60 -6.31
C TYR A 85 1.66 -4.31 -7.77
N GLU A 86 0.75 -4.67 -8.65
CA GLU A 86 0.78 -4.34 -10.07
C GLU A 86 -0.34 -3.37 -10.39
N PHE A 87 -0.02 -2.31 -11.14
CA PHE A 87 -1.01 -1.33 -11.58
C PHE A 87 -1.83 -1.89 -12.74
N ASN A 88 -3.15 -1.87 -12.60
CA ASN A 88 -4.07 -2.31 -13.63
C ASN A 88 -4.18 -1.25 -14.72
N SER A 89 -3.48 -1.48 -15.84
CA SER A 89 -3.42 -0.56 -16.99
C SER A 89 -4.72 -0.49 -17.81
N LEU A 90 -5.75 -1.28 -17.46
CA LEU A 90 -7.03 -1.33 -18.17
C LEU A 90 -7.96 -0.13 -17.85
N TYR A 91 -7.58 0.76 -16.93
CA TYR A 91 -8.32 2.01 -16.71
C TYR A 91 -8.05 3.00 -17.86
N PRO A 92 -9.09 3.61 -18.46
CA PRO A 92 -8.97 4.30 -19.74
C PRO A 92 -7.88 5.38 -19.69
N TYR A 93 -6.90 5.16 -20.56
CA TYR A 93 -5.63 5.85 -20.78
C TYR A 93 -5.76 7.37 -21.06
N HIS A 94 -6.97 7.93 -21.04
CA HIS A 94 -7.25 9.31 -21.43
C HIS A 94 -6.88 10.37 -20.38
N SER A 95 -6.53 9.98 -19.15
CA SER A 95 -6.24 10.93 -18.06
C SER A 95 -4.77 11.06 -17.68
N TYR A 96 -3.86 10.29 -18.30
CA TYR A 96 -2.43 10.28 -17.96
C TYR A 96 -1.52 10.86 -19.05
N SER A 97 -2.02 11.75 -19.91
CA SER A 97 -1.17 12.42 -20.91
C SER A 97 0.00 13.14 -20.21
N GLY A 98 1.21 12.55 -20.27
CA GLY A 98 2.41 13.03 -19.58
C GLY A 98 2.62 12.53 -18.14
N GLN A 99 1.73 11.69 -17.61
CA GLN A 99 1.89 11.03 -16.31
C GLN A 99 2.29 9.56 -16.49
N ARG A 100 3.21 9.07 -15.65
CA ARG A 100 3.68 7.68 -15.67
C ARG A 100 3.44 7.02 -14.31
N PRO A 101 2.26 6.41 -14.08
CA PRO A 101 2.06 5.56 -12.91
C PRO A 101 3.13 4.46 -12.84
N PRO A 102 3.55 4.05 -11.63
CA PRO A 102 4.42 2.90 -11.49
C PRO A 102 3.67 1.63 -11.91
N GLN A 103 4.27 0.81 -12.77
CA GLN A 103 3.68 -0.47 -13.16
C GLN A 103 3.68 -1.47 -11.99
N TYR A 104 4.74 -1.43 -11.19
CA TYR A 104 4.89 -2.25 -10.00
C TYR A 104 5.27 -1.37 -8.81
N VAL A 105 4.75 -1.73 -7.63
CA VAL A 105 5.11 -1.11 -6.36
C VAL A 105 5.43 -2.22 -5.36
N ILE A 106 6.58 -2.12 -4.71
CA ILE A 106 6.95 -3.00 -3.60
C ILE A 106 6.71 -2.22 -2.31
N ALA A 107 5.82 -2.73 -1.47
CA ALA A 107 5.51 -2.15 -0.16
C ALA A 107 6.08 -3.04 0.94
N PHE A 108 6.74 -2.43 1.93
CA PHE A 108 7.26 -3.12 3.10
C PHE A 108 6.58 -2.62 4.37
N ARG A 109 6.29 -3.55 5.27
CA ARG A 109 5.96 -3.27 6.67
C ARG A 109 7.25 -2.94 7.40
N ALA A 110 7.38 -1.73 7.93
CA ALA A 110 8.45 -1.44 8.86
C ALA A 110 8.16 -2.13 10.21
N PRO A 111 9.14 -2.79 10.85
CA PRO A 111 8.99 -3.16 12.24
C PRO A 111 8.76 -1.89 13.06
N SER A 112 7.81 -1.92 13.99
CA SER A 112 7.68 -0.88 15.00
C SER A 112 8.89 -0.99 15.94
N ARG A 113 10.03 -0.42 15.57
CA ARG A 113 11.06 -0.10 16.56
C ARG A 113 10.48 1.00 17.42
N SER A 114 9.94 0.63 18.58
CA SER A 114 9.74 1.54 19.69
C SER A 114 11.12 2.09 20.06
N LEU A 115 11.54 3.18 19.42
CA LEU A 115 12.61 3.99 19.96
C LEU A 115 12.00 4.72 21.16
N ALA A 116 12.24 4.19 22.35
CA ALA A 116 12.05 4.92 23.58
C ALA A 116 13.03 6.10 23.59
N THR A 117 12.62 7.23 23.02
CA THR A 117 13.23 8.53 23.29
C THR A 117 12.14 9.57 23.15
N GLY A 118 11.80 10.18 24.28
CA GLY A 118 10.69 11.10 24.39
C GLY A 118 10.84 12.31 23.48
N SER A 119 9.90 12.48 22.57
CA SER A 119 9.41 13.80 22.19
C SER A 119 8.01 13.65 21.61
N ARG A 120 7.03 14.28 22.27
CA ARG A 120 5.71 14.55 21.71
C ARG A 120 5.90 15.22 20.34
N THR A 121 5.34 14.64 19.28
CA THR A 121 4.37 15.28 18.37
C THR A 121 4.18 14.42 17.13
N SER A 122 2.90 14.27 16.77
CA SER A 122 2.38 13.81 15.48
C SER A 122 2.73 12.38 15.05
N SER A 123 1.67 11.62 14.79
CA SER A 123 1.62 10.31 14.14
C SER A 123 2.17 10.36 12.70
N SER A 124 3.40 10.81 12.52
CA SER A 124 4.14 10.70 11.27
C SER A 124 4.98 9.43 11.40
N ILE A 125 4.33 8.29 11.16
CA ILE A 125 5.04 7.12 10.66
C ILE A 125 5.82 7.65 9.46
N SER A 126 7.14 7.78 9.58
CA SER A 126 8.01 8.07 8.45
C SER A 126 7.93 6.88 7.53
N ILE A 127 6.90 6.87 6.68
CA ILE A 127 6.77 5.98 5.54
C ILE A 127 7.87 6.42 4.59
N SER A 128 9.07 5.88 4.79
CA SER A 128 10.13 5.92 3.79
C SER A 128 9.72 4.99 2.65
N CYS A 129 8.67 5.37 1.91
CA CYS A 129 8.26 4.68 0.70
C CYS A 129 9.19 5.14 -0.43
N SER A 130 10.19 4.32 -0.73
CA SER A 130 10.85 4.39 -2.02
C SER A 130 10.02 3.58 -3.00
N ILE A 131 9.27 4.25 -3.88
CA ILE A 131 8.69 3.59 -5.05
C ILE A 131 9.88 3.26 -5.98
N ILE A 132 10.32 2.00 -5.98
CA ILE A 132 11.30 1.52 -6.97
C ILE A 132 10.51 1.25 -8.26
N SER A 133 10.49 2.23 -9.17
CA SER A 133 9.98 2.03 -10.52
C SER A 133 11.06 1.35 -11.35
N THR A 134 10.99 0.02 -11.48
CA THR A 134 11.83 -0.70 -12.44
C THR A 134 11.24 -0.49 -13.82
N THR A 135 11.79 0.46 -14.58
CA THR A 135 11.57 0.49 -16.03
C THR A 135 12.41 -0.65 -16.62
N ALA A 136 11.75 -1.70 -17.10
CA ALA A 136 12.44 -2.75 -17.83
C ALA A 136 13.10 -2.15 -19.09
N PRO A 137 14.39 -2.40 -19.36
CA PRO A 137 14.99 -2.00 -20.61
C PRO A 137 14.35 -2.81 -21.74
N VAL A 138 13.81 -2.11 -22.74
CA VAL A 138 13.46 -2.72 -24.03
C VAL A 138 14.77 -3.13 -24.69
N ILE A 139 15.07 -4.42 -24.65
CA ILE A 139 16.14 -5.00 -25.45
C ILE A 139 15.66 -4.95 -26.91
N LYS A 140 16.30 -4.12 -27.72
CA LYS A 140 16.25 -4.20 -29.18
C LYS A 140 17.36 -5.11 -29.67
#